data_AF-A0A0F9CV73-F1
#
_entry.id   AF-A0A0F9CV73-F1
#
_cell.length_a   1.000
_cell.length_b   1.000
_cell.length_c   1.000
_cell.angle_alpha   90.00
_cell.angle_beta   90.00
_cell.angle_gamma   90.00
#
_symmetry.space_group_name_H-M   'P 1'
#
loop_
_entity.id
_entity.type
_entity.pdbx_description
1 polymer ?
#
loop_
_entity_poly.entity_id
_entity_poly.type
_entity_poly.pdbx_seq_one_letter_code
_entity_poly.pdbx_strand_id
1 'polypeptide(L)'
;MGKDKKQLPDSWGGRMKEWGGGDFTFLSSDGEAIIFIVVGLPQQMESNYKGKIQQRIGCPVVTDTGYQLYICGKRVARKLAKFEKQFETSAFMVVRHGAEGDVNAKYDVKPLPEKETYSALMKIKEQDFKPK
;
A
#
# COMPACT_ATOMS: atom_id res chain seq x y z
N MET A 1 1.32 -24.53 24.32
CA MET A 1 0.79 -24.82 22.97
C MET A 1 1.09 -23.64 22.08
N GLY A 2 2.20 -23.69 21.34
CA GLY A 2 2.54 -22.64 20.37
C GLY A 2 1.52 -22.69 19.25
N LYS A 3 0.79 -21.60 19.02
CA LYS A 3 -0.03 -21.47 17.81
C LYS A 3 0.94 -21.62 16.64
N ASP A 4 0.76 -22.65 15.81
CA ASP A 4 1.43 -22.75 14.52
C ASP A 4 1.23 -21.42 13.80
N LYS A 5 2.30 -20.65 13.67
CA LYS A 5 2.28 -19.41 12.89
C LYS A 5 2.08 -19.86 11.45
N LYS A 6 0.83 -19.86 10.98
CA LYS A 6 0.47 -20.12 9.59
C LYS A 6 1.41 -19.29 8.70
N GLN A 7 2.25 -19.97 7.92
CA GLN A 7 3.20 -19.31 7.04
C GLN A 7 2.40 -18.53 5.99
N LEU A 8 2.60 -17.21 5.93
CA LEU A 8 1.91 -16.36 4.97
C LEU A 8 2.54 -16.55 3.58
N PRO A 9 1.75 -16.44 2.49
CA PRO A 9 2.29 -16.50 1.15
C PRO A 9 3.35 -15.42 0.88
N ASP A 10 4.36 -15.72 0.06
CA ASP A 10 5.43 -14.76 -0.30
C ASP A 10 5.07 -13.88 -1.51
N SER A 11 3.78 -13.55 -1.65
CA SER A 11 3.27 -12.64 -2.68
C SER A 11 2.14 -11.77 -2.14
N TRP A 12 1.99 -10.59 -2.73
CA TRP A 12 0.84 -9.73 -2.51
C TRP A 12 -0.46 -10.44 -2.91
N GLY A 13 -0.50 -11.03 -4.10
CA GLY A 13 -1.67 -11.78 -4.57
C GLY A 13 -2.08 -12.91 -3.62
N GLY A 14 -1.10 -13.67 -3.11
CA GLY A 14 -1.36 -14.74 -2.14
C GLY A 14 -1.87 -14.21 -0.80
N ARG A 15 -1.21 -13.19 -0.24
CA ARG A 15 -1.62 -12.57 1.03
C ARG A 15 -3.01 -11.95 0.95
N MET A 16 -3.35 -11.29 -0.16
CA MET A 16 -4.69 -10.71 -0.34
C MET A 16 -5.79 -11.77 -0.46
N LYS A 17 -5.49 -12.96 -1.00
CA LYS A 17 -6.45 -14.09 -1.03
C LYS A 17 -6.76 -14.58 0.39
N GLU A 18 -5.74 -14.69 1.24
CA GLU A 18 -5.89 -15.10 2.64
C GLU A 18 -6.67 -14.06 3.47
N TRP A 19 -6.45 -12.77 3.23
CA TRP A 19 -6.99 -11.71 4.10
C TRP A 19 -8.37 -11.19 3.68
N GLY A 20 -8.84 -11.45 2.46
CA GLY A 20 -10.18 -11.07 2.02
C GLY A 20 -10.37 -9.57 1.74
N GLY A 21 -11.61 -9.06 1.88
CA GLY A 21 -12.00 -7.72 1.44
C GLY A 21 -12.56 -6.81 2.54
N GLY A 22 -12.21 -5.53 2.49
CA GLY A 22 -12.66 -4.46 3.38
C GLY A 22 -12.07 -3.13 2.93
N ASP A 23 -12.79 -2.03 3.13
CA ASP A 23 -12.36 -0.66 2.78
C ASP A 23 -11.92 0.11 4.03
N PHE A 24 -11.00 1.08 3.88
CA PHE A 24 -10.64 2.19 4.78
C PHE A 24 -9.25 2.75 4.41
N THR A 25 -8.96 4.05 4.57
CA THR A 25 -7.82 4.64 3.82
C THR A 25 -7.24 5.90 4.48
N PHE A 26 -6.00 6.25 4.10
CA PHE A 26 -5.16 7.28 4.73
C PHE A 26 -5.28 8.68 4.08
N LEU A 27 -5.64 8.76 2.80
CA LEU A 27 -5.85 10.05 2.13
C LEU A 27 -7.15 10.70 2.63
N SER A 28 -7.09 12.00 2.90
CA SER A 28 -8.06 12.77 3.67
C SER A 28 -9.03 13.56 2.82
N SER A 29 -8.58 14.10 1.68
CA SER A 29 -9.33 15.05 0.85
C SER A 29 -9.62 14.51 -0.55
N ASP A 30 -10.56 15.13 -1.26
CA ASP A 30 -10.87 14.78 -2.65
C ASP A 30 -9.72 15.20 -3.58
N GLY A 31 -9.34 14.34 -4.52
CA GLY A 31 -8.24 14.60 -5.45
C GLY A 31 -6.84 14.43 -4.84
N GLU A 32 -6.73 14.15 -3.53
CA GLU A 32 -5.46 13.88 -2.89
C GLU A 32 -4.80 12.66 -3.53
N ALA A 33 -3.50 12.79 -3.83
CA ALA A 33 -2.74 11.76 -4.50
C ALA A 33 -1.42 11.50 -3.78
N ILE A 34 -1.00 10.24 -3.82
CA ILE A 34 0.33 9.82 -3.37
C ILE A 34 1.00 9.06 -4.51
N ILE A 35 2.29 9.36 -4.74
CA ILE A 35 3.13 8.64 -5.69
C ILE A 35 4.18 7.86 -4.90
N PHE A 36 4.35 6.58 -5.23
CA PHE A 36 5.30 5.73 -4.53
C PHE A 36 5.76 4.53 -5.36
N ILE A 37 6.85 3.89 -4.92
CA ILE A 37 7.21 2.52 -5.33
C ILE A 37 6.93 1.55 -4.19
N VAL A 38 6.56 0.31 -4.50
CA VAL A 38 6.38 -0.75 -3.50
C VAL A 38 7.72 -1.44 -3.26
N VAL A 39 8.14 -1.56 -1.99
CA VAL A 39 9.48 -2.08 -1.64
C VAL A 39 9.45 -3.31 -0.73
N GLY A 40 8.25 -3.85 -0.44
CA GLY A 40 8.13 -5.03 0.41
C GLY A 40 6.77 -5.69 0.33
N LEU A 41 6.65 -6.81 1.04
CA LEU A 41 5.39 -7.53 1.17
C LEU A 41 4.43 -6.78 2.11
N PRO A 42 3.11 -6.83 1.85
CA PRO A 42 2.16 -6.14 2.67
C PRO A 42 2.09 -6.80 4.05
N GLN A 43 1.65 -6.05 5.06
CA GLN A 43 1.43 -6.53 6.42
C GLN A 43 -0.02 -6.28 6.82
N GLN A 44 -0.70 -7.30 7.33
CA GLN A 44 -2.01 -7.09 7.93
C GLN A 44 -1.83 -6.48 9.32
N MET A 45 -2.55 -5.40 9.57
CA MET A 45 -2.55 -4.67 10.83
C MET A 45 -3.97 -4.63 11.39
N GLU A 46 -4.10 -4.56 12.70
CA GLU A 46 -5.37 -4.32 13.37
C GLU A 46 -5.35 -2.94 14.02
N SER A 47 -6.44 -2.21 13.85
CA SER A 47 -6.67 -0.89 14.45
C SER A 47 -7.97 -0.94 15.24
N ASN A 48 -8.03 -0.22 16.36
CA ASN A 48 -9.27 -0.04 17.11
C ASN A 48 -9.74 1.39 16.94
N TYR A 49 -10.91 1.57 16.33
CA TYR A 49 -11.52 2.89 16.15
C TYR A 49 -12.96 2.87 16.62
N LYS A 50 -13.30 3.75 17.57
CA LYS A 50 -14.63 3.84 18.20
C LYS A 50 -15.13 2.47 18.71
N GLY A 51 -14.24 1.70 19.34
CA GLY A 51 -14.55 0.38 19.90
C GLY A 51 -14.73 -0.73 18.86
N LYS A 52 -14.53 -0.44 17.58
CA LYS A 52 -14.59 -1.43 16.50
C LYS A 52 -13.17 -1.80 16.07
N ILE A 53 -12.87 -3.09 16.13
CA ILE A 53 -11.65 -3.64 15.53
C ILE A 53 -11.80 -3.59 14.01
N GLN A 54 -10.79 -3.04 13.35
CA GLN A 54 -10.74 -2.93 11.91
C GLN A 54 -9.39 -3.38 11.40
N GLN A 55 -9.42 -4.17 10.35
CA GLN A 55 -8.21 -4.65 9.69
C GLN A 55 -7.75 -3.64 8.62
N ARG A 56 -6.44 -3.44 8.55
CA ARG A 56 -5.75 -2.57 7.61
C ARG A 56 -4.60 -3.33 6.96
N ILE A 57 -4.15 -2.83 5.83
CA ILE A 57 -2.96 -3.31 5.14
C ILE A 57 -1.91 -2.20 5.19
N GLY A 58 -0.80 -2.48 5.87
CA GLY A 58 0.42 -1.69 5.77
C GLY A 58 1.19 -2.10 4.53
N CYS A 59 1.41 -1.14 3.63
CA CYS A 59 2.12 -1.30 2.37
C CYS A 59 3.50 -0.64 2.51
N PRO A 60 4.60 -1.41 2.55
CA PRO A 60 5.94 -0.83 2.57
C PRO A 60 6.22 -0.13 1.24
N VAL A 61 6.41 1.18 1.28
CA VAL A 61 6.60 2.01 0.09
C VAL A 61 7.75 2.99 0.25
N VAL A 62 8.25 3.51 -0.87
CA VAL A 62 9.15 4.67 -0.89
C VAL A 62 8.50 5.78 -1.68
N THR A 63 8.56 6.98 -1.09
CA THR A 63 8.02 8.24 -1.62
C THR A 63 9.16 9.23 -1.83
N ASP A 64 8.84 10.45 -2.27
CA ASP A 64 9.78 11.56 -2.36
C ASP A 64 10.35 12.00 -1.00
N THR A 65 9.68 11.66 0.11
CA THR A 65 10.16 11.93 1.48
C THR A 65 10.86 10.74 2.13
N GLY A 66 11.07 9.65 1.40
CA GLY A 66 11.74 8.45 1.89
C GLY A 66 10.81 7.26 2.12
N TYR A 67 11.30 6.28 2.87
CA TYR A 67 10.53 5.09 3.27
C TYR A 67 9.31 5.46 4.11
N GLN A 68 8.15 4.92 3.73
CA GLN A 68 6.91 5.05 4.49
C GLN A 68 6.15 3.72 4.54
N LEU A 69 5.37 3.54 5.61
CA LEU A 69 4.36 2.48 5.67
C LEU A 69 3.01 3.07 5.26
N TYR A 70 2.62 2.88 4.00
CA TYR A 70 1.33 3.36 3.50
C TYR A 70 0.19 2.47 4.01
N ILE A 71 -0.64 3.00 4.92
CA ILE A 71 -1.75 2.25 5.52
C ILE A 71 -3.01 2.43 4.67
N CYS A 72 -3.57 1.33 4.18
CA CYS A 72 -4.78 1.34 3.37
C CYS A 72 -5.70 0.16 3.67
N GLY A 73 -6.85 0.18 3.01
CA GLY A 73 -7.89 -0.81 3.15
C GLY A 73 -7.61 -1.98 2.21
N LYS A 74 -8.16 -3.14 2.52
CA LYS A 74 -7.95 -4.35 1.72
C LYS A 74 -8.41 -4.19 0.28
N ARG A 75 -9.37 -3.31 -0.05
CA ARG A 75 -9.75 -3.05 -1.45
C ARG A 75 -8.65 -2.33 -2.24
N VAL A 76 -8.05 -1.29 -1.66
CA VAL A 76 -6.94 -0.56 -2.29
C VAL A 76 -5.74 -1.48 -2.41
N ALA A 77 -5.41 -2.20 -1.34
CA ALA A 77 -4.33 -3.19 -1.36
C ALA A 77 -4.56 -4.28 -2.44
N ARG A 78 -5.80 -4.75 -2.62
CA ARG A 78 -6.15 -5.69 -3.71
C ARG A 78 -6.00 -5.08 -5.10
N LYS A 79 -6.34 -3.80 -5.29
CA LYS A 79 -6.11 -3.11 -6.58
C LYS A 79 -4.61 -3.04 -6.86
N LEU A 80 -3.81 -2.65 -5.86
CA LEU A 80 -2.36 -2.60 -5.97
C LEU A 80 -1.75 -3.97 -6.27
N ALA A 81 -2.22 -5.03 -5.59
CA ALA A 81 -1.78 -6.41 -5.80
C ALA A 81 -1.97 -6.93 -7.24
N LYS A 82 -2.92 -6.37 -8.02
CA LYS A 82 -3.08 -6.72 -9.45
C LYS A 82 -1.86 -6.32 -10.28
N PHE A 83 -1.12 -5.33 -9.82
CA PHE A 83 0.08 -4.81 -10.47
C PHE A 83 1.38 -5.38 -9.87
N GLU A 84 1.32 -6.47 -9.10
CA GLU A 84 2.49 -7.04 -8.42
C GLU A 84 3.68 -7.28 -9.35
N LYS A 85 3.43 -7.72 -10.59
CA LYS A 85 4.47 -7.93 -11.62
C LYS A 85 5.20 -6.65 -12.03
N GLN A 86 4.65 -5.47 -11.72
CA GLN A 86 5.17 -4.15 -12.10
C GLN A 86 5.87 -3.44 -10.93
N PHE A 87 5.85 -3.99 -9.71
CA PHE A 87 6.44 -3.34 -8.54
C PHE A 87 7.95 -3.08 -8.70
N GLU A 88 8.65 -3.92 -9.45
CA GLU A 88 10.08 -3.79 -9.72
C GLU A 88 10.42 -2.87 -10.90
N THR A 89 9.42 -2.30 -11.57
CA THR A 89 9.65 -1.54 -12.81
C THR A 89 8.86 -0.24 -12.91
N SER A 90 7.88 -0.02 -12.03
CA SER A 90 6.94 1.10 -12.12
C SER A 90 6.72 1.78 -10.77
N ALA A 91 6.56 3.11 -10.81
CA ALA A 91 5.95 3.86 -9.73
C ALA A 91 4.43 3.78 -9.84
N PHE A 92 3.73 4.01 -8.74
CA PHE A 92 2.28 3.96 -8.65
C PHE A 92 1.75 5.26 -8.11
N MET A 93 0.62 5.68 -8.66
CA MET A 93 -0.17 6.78 -8.12
C MET A 93 -1.47 6.22 -7.57
N VAL A 94 -1.80 6.63 -6.35
CA VAL A 94 -3.10 6.39 -5.74
C VAL A 94 -3.80 7.73 -5.57
N VAL A 95 -4.98 7.88 -6.16
CA VAL A 95 -5.80 9.10 -6.08
C VAL A 95 -7.07 8.80 -5.32
N ARG A 96 -7.42 9.65 -4.34
CA ARG A 96 -8.69 9.58 -3.62
C ARG A 96 -9.77 10.36 -4.36
N HIS A 97 -10.97 9.79 -4.39
CA HIS A 97 -12.19 10.41 -4.90
C HIS A 97 -13.28 10.37 -3.83
N GLY A 98 -13.78 11.52 -3.42
CA GLY A 98 -14.89 11.65 -2.46
C GLY A 98 -14.68 12.77 -1.45
N ALA A 99 -15.76 13.24 -0.81
CA ALA A 99 -15.68 14.32 0.18
C ALA A 99 -14.80 13.95 1.37
N GLU A 100 -14.23 14.95 2.05
CA GLU A 100 -13.44 14.73 3.26
C GLU A 100 -14.24 13.92 4.30
N GLY A 101 -13.61 12.91 4.90
CA GLY A 101 -14.26 12.03 5.87
C GLY A 101 -15.29 11.05 5.30
N ASP A 102 -15.52 11.03 3.98
CA ASP A 102 -16.42 10.06 3.34
C ASP A 102 -15.86 8.64 3.43
N VAL A 103 -16.60 7.78 4.13
CA VAL A 103 -16.30 6.35 4.29
C VAL A 103 -16.47 5.56 2.99
N ASN A 104 -17.18 6.11 2.01
CA ASN A 104 -17.41 5.51 0.70
C ASN A 104 -16.45 6.05 -0.37
N ALA A 105 -15.41 6.78 0.04
CA ALA A 105 -14.40 7.28 -0.87
C ALA A 105 -13.84 6.17 -1.78
N LYS A 106 -13.73 6.49 -3.06
CA LYS A 106 -13.14 5.60 -4.07
C LYS A 106 -11.68 5.94 -4.24
N TYR A 107 -10.89 4.95 -4.61
CA TYR A 107 -9.47 5.12 -4.87
C TYR A 107 -9.16 4.63 -6.26
N ASP A 108 -8.56 5.47 -7.08
CA ASP A 108 -7.91 5.05 -8.31
C ASP A 108 -6.47 4.63 -8.01
N VAL A 109 -6.02 3.55 -8.65
CA VAL A 109 -4.66 3.01 -8.48
C VAL A 109 -4.14 2.70 -9.86
N LYS A 110 -3.10 3.41 -10.27
CA LYS A 110 -2.51 3.25 -11.61
C LYS A 110 -0.98 3.21 -11.55
N PRO A 111 -0.34 2.36 -12.37
CA PRO A 111 1.09 2.50 -12.64
C PRO A 111 1.33 3.80 -13.42
N LEU A 112 2.45 4.45 -13.14
CA LEU A 112 2.91 5.64 -13.87
C LEU A 112 3.79 5.22 -15.05
N PRO A 113 3.55 5.74 -16.26
CA PRO A 113 4.36 5.42 -17.43
C PRO A 113 5.75 6.08 -17.41
N GLU A 114 5.95 7.13 -16.61
CA GLU A 114 7.19 7.89 -16.54
C GLU A 114 8.26 7.10 -15.78
N LYS A 115 9.19 6.50 -16.53
CA LYS A 115 10.32 5.74 -15.96
C LYS A 115 11.21 6.60 -15.06
N GLU A 116 11.32 7.90 -15.36
CA GLU A 116 12.11 8.84 -14.57
C GLU A 116 11.63 8.94 -13.12
N THR A 117 10.31 8.93 -12.90
CA THR A 117 9.71 8.94 -11.56
C THR A 117 10.09 7.69 -10.77
N TYR A 118 10.02 6.51 -11.41
CA TYR A 118 10.48 5.27 -10.79
C TYR A 118 11.98 5.32 -10.44
N SER A 119 12.81 5.77 -11.38
CA SER A 119 14.25 5.91 -11.16
C SER A 119 14.59 6.90 -10.04
N ALA A 120 13.87 8.00 -9.92
CA ALA A 120 14.05 8.97 -8.84
C ALA A 120 13.75 8.36 -7.47
N LEU A 121 12.62 7.66 -7.34
CA LEU A 121 12.23 6.99 -6.09
C LEU A 121 13.16 5.83 -5.73
N MET A 122 13.71 5.12 -6.72
CA MET A 122 14.73 4.09 -6.50
C MET A 122 16.02 4.66 -5.92
N LYS A 123 16.46 5.85 -6.34
CA LYS A 123 17.63 6.52 -5.74
C LYS A 123 17.39 6.84 -4.26
N ILE A 124 16.18 7.28 -3.90
CA ILE A 124 15.81 7.54 -2.51
C ILE A 124 15.83 6.23 -1.70
N LYS A 125 15.26 5.15 -2.25
CA LYS A 125 15.35 3.82 -1.66
C LYS A 125 16.81 3.41 -1.39
N GLU A 126 17.71 3.59 -2.34
CA GLU A 126 19.13 3.24 -2.15
C GLU A 126 19.82 4.07 -1.06
N GLN A 127 19.43 5.34 -0.90
CA GLN A 127 19.98 6.23 0.12
C GLN A 127 19.49 5.87 1.54
N ASP A 128 18.20 5.55 1.68
CA ASP A 128 17.59 5.19 2.96
C ASP A 128 18.02 3.79 3.43
N PHE A 129 18.26 2.87 2.48
CA PHE A 129 18.63 1.48 2.74
C PHE A 129 20.14 1.22 2.56
N LYS A 130 21.00 2.14 3.00
CA LYS A 130 22.46 1.89 2.98
C LYS A 130 22.77 0.57 3.70
N PRO A 131 23.49 -0.37 3.05
CA PRO A 131 24.04 -1.53 3.76
C PRO A 131 24.97 -1.00 4.85
N LYS A 132 24.76 -1.45 6.09
CA LYS A 132 25.78 -1.32 7.13
C LYS A 132 26.95 -2.24 6.81
#